data_AF-X6LPT3-F1
#
_entry.id   AF-X6LPT3-F1
#
_cell.length_a   1.000
_cell.length_b   1.000
_cell.length_c   1.000
_cell.angle_alpha   90.00
_cell.angle_beta   90.00
_cell.angle_gamma   90.00
#
_symmetry.space_group_name_H-M   'P 1'
#
loop_
_entity.id
_entity.type
_entity.pdbx_description
1 polymer ?
#
loop_
_entity_poly.entity_id
_entity_poly.type
_entity_poly.pdbx_seq_one_letter_code
_entity_poly.pdbx_strand_id
1 'polypeptide(L)'
;DDDDDDGDDDGDGDGEKINANEAKGEGNQVIMERLHCCGLCGAKVDIVAYHHGKISQLNSQIQTLLLDIKVTDTAFVEFINMTSANFFLSVPLRFGIMELTTLSAPRPKNVLWTQIAYDKYYVQISRVFVMLCMALLLLFWTIPSAAIQGLANLRATFARGGINLDNYAPSAFISWLEGFLSVFLLNAWMNL
;
A
#
# COMPACT_ATOMS: atom_id res chain seq x y z
N ASP A 1 -81.81 20.78 6.73
CA ASP A 1 -81.27 19.77 5.79
C ASP A 1 -79.75 19.90 5.80
N ASP A 2 -79.08 19.78 6.94
CA ASP A 2 -78.97 18.57 7.80
C ASP A 2 -78.23 17.47 7.04
N ASP A 3 -76.94 17.27 7.32
CA ASP A 3 -76.47 16.20 8.22
C ASP A 3 -74.97 15.96 8.03
N ASP A 4 -74.25 16.09 9.14
CA ASP A 4 -72.97 15.46 9.45
C ASP A 4 -73.14 13.92 9.43
N ASP A 5 -72.12 13.16 9.01
CA ASP A 5 -71.83 11.91 9.72
C ASP A 5 -70.35 11.50 9.57
N ASP A 6 -69.81 11.18 10.73
CA ASP A 6 -68.45 10.79 11.03
C ASP A 6 -68.20 9.32 10.63
N GLY A 7 -66.93 8.97 10.51
CA GLY A 7 -66.50 7.59 10.27
C GLY A 7 -65.01 7.42 10.51
N ASP A 8 -64.62 7.54 11.77
CA ASP A 8 -63.36 7.01 12.29
C ASP A 8 -63.27 5.50 12.00
N ASP A 9 -62.12 5.04 11.50
CA ASP A 9 -61.68 3.66 11.71
C ASP A 9 -60.16 3.63 11.92
N ASP A 10 -59.80 3.52 13.19
CA ASP A 10 -58.45 3.29 13.68
C ASP A 10 -58.05 1.84 13.39
N GLY A 11 -57.02 1.66 12.57
CA GLY A 11 -56.36 0.38 12.34
C GLY A 11 -54.85 0.50 12.54
N ASP A 12 -54.42 0.71 13.78
CA ASP A 12 -53.06 0.39 14.22
C ASP A 12 -52.93 -1.14 14.26
N GLY A 13 -51.92 -1.69 13.57
CA GLY A 13 -51.87 -3.14 13.37
C GLY A 13 -50.76 -3.57 12.44
N ASP A 14 -49.54 -3.49 12.97
CA ASP A 14 -48.50 -4.49 12.77
C ASP A 14 -47.75 -4.41 11.45
N GLY A 15 -46.53 -3.90 11.56
CA GLY A 15 -45.50 -4.01 10.54
C GLY A 15 -45.41 -5.42 10.00
N GLU A 16 -46.03 -5.61 8.84
CA GLU A 16 -45.79 -6.73 7.95
C GLU A 16 -44.30 -6.67 7.64
N LYS A 17 -43.55 -7.56 8.30
CA LYS A 17 -42.19 -7.89 7.93
C LYS A 17 -42.30 -8.43 6.51
N ILE A 18 -42.23 -7.53 5.54
CA ILE A 18 -42.06 -7.83 4.12
C ILE A 18 -40.88 -8.80 4.05
N ASN A 19 -41.26 -10.06 3.92
CA ASN A 19 -40.35 -11.18 3.92
C ASN A 19 -39.61 -11.03 2.59
N ALA A 20 -38.39 -10.50 2.65
CA ALA A 20 -37.55 -10.17 1.49
C ALA A 20 -37.18 -11.38 0.61
N ASN A 21 -37.82 -12.53 0.84
CA ASN A 21 -37.66 -13.76 0.09
C ASN A 21 -38.69 -13.93 -1.04
N GLU A 22 -39.75 -13.13 -1.14
CA GLU A 22 -40.79 -13.34 -2.17
C GLU A 22 -40.61 -12.54 -3.47
N ALA A 23 -39.63 -11.64 -3.55
CA ALA A 23 -39.38 -10.84 -4.75
C ALA A 23 -38.28 -11.41 -5.67
N LYS A 24 -38.05 -12.73 -5.68
CA LYS A 24 -37.02 -13.33 -6.55
C LYS A 24 -37.63 -14.20 -7.63
N GLY A 25 -37.79 -13.58 -8.78
CA GLY A 25 -38.20 -14.19 -10.03
C GLY A 25 -37.44 -15.48 -10.33
N GLU A 26 -38.20 -16.44 -10.81
CA GLU A 26 -37.78 -17.74 -11.32
C GLU A 26 -36.69 -17.57 -12.38
N GLY A 27 -35.51 -18.16 -12.14
CA GLY A 27 -34.55 -18.45 -13.20
C GLY A 27 -33.08 -18.07 -12.95
N ASN A 28 -32.75 -17.25 -11.94
CA ASN A 28 -31.36 -16.88 -11.68
C ASN A 28 -30.82 -17.49 -10.39
N GLN A 29 -29.86 -18.43 -10.50
CA GLN A 29 -29.28 -19.11 -9.34
C GLN A 29 -28.61 -18.10 -8.40
N VAL A 30 -29.05 -18.08 -7.15
CA VAL A 30 -28.49 -17.19 -6.13
C VAL A 30 -27.29 -17.85 -5.48
N ILE A 31 -26.10 -17.27 -5.66
CA ILE A 31 -24.87 -17.78 -5.07
C ILE A 31 -24.71 -17.14 -3.67
N MET A 32 -24.75 -17.97 -2.64
CA MET A 32 -24.63 -17.57 -1.23
C MET A 32 -23.26 -18.00 -0.68
N GLU A 33 -22.43 -17.05 -0.24
CA GLU A 33 -21.11 -17.31 0.35
C GLU A 33 -20.95 -16.58 1.69
N ARG A 34 -19.97 -17.02 2.49
CA ARG A 34 -19.60 -16.37 3.77
C ARG A 34 -18.46 -15.39 3.55
N LEU A 35 -18.59 -14.18 4.10
CA LEU A 35 -17.67 -13.06 3.81
C LEU A 35 -16.29 -13.11 4.47
N HIS A 36 -16.06 -13.97 5.47
CA HIS A 36 -14.86 -13.91 6.31
C HIS A 36 -14.00 -15.17 6.26
N CYS A 37 -12.73 -15.00 6.60
CA CYS A 37 -11.69 -16.03 6.75
C CYS A 37 -11.80 -17.16 5.72
N CYS A 38 -11.39 -16.88 4.48
CA CYS A 38 -11.32 -17.87 3.40
C CYS A 38 -12.64 -18.65 3.18
N GLY A 39 -13.80 -17.99 3.36
CA GLY A 39 -15.13 -18.58 3.15
C GLY A 39 -15.65 -19.46 4.29
N LEU A 40 -14.90 -19.61 5.40
CA LEU A 40 -15.25 -20.51 6.51
C LEU A 40 -16.11 -19.83 7.57
N CYS A 41 -15.91 -18.53 7.80
CA CYS A 41 -16.54 -17.78 8.88
C CYS A 41 -17.39 -16.62 8.34
N GLY A 42 -18.45 -16.27 9.06
CA GLY A 42 -19.31 -15.11 8.73
C GLY A 42 -20.70 -15.47 8.22
N ALA A 43 -21.54 -14.43 8.11
CA ALA A 43 -22.90 -14.54 7.63
C ALA A 43 -22.92 -14.98 6.16
N LYS A 44 -23.83 -15.90 5.82
CA LYS A 44 -24.13 -16.23 4.42
C LYS A 44 -24.92 -15.06 3.84
N VAL A 45 -24.39 -14.44 2.78
CA VAL A 45 -25.07 -13.35 2.08
C VAL A 45 -25.16 -13.67 0.60
N ASP A 46 -26.15 -13.06 -0.06
CA ASP A 46 -26.19 -13.02 -1.52
C ASP A 46 -25.03 -12.15 -2.01
N ILE A 47 -24.05 -12.80 -2.65
CA ILE A 47 -22.81 -12.20 -3.10
C ILE A 47 -23.08 -11.13 -4.16
N VAL A 48 -24.04 -11.41 -5.05
CA VAL A 48 -24.40 -10.50 -6.14
C VAL A 48 -25.02 -9.24 -5.57
N ALA A 49 -25.99 -9.39 -4.67
CA ALA A 49 -26.62 -8.26 -3.99
C ALA A 49 -25.61 -7.45 -3.15
N TYR A 50 -24.72 -8.13 -2.43
CA TYR A 50 -23.69 -7.49 -1.61
C TYR A 50 -22.71 -6.65 -2.44
N HIS A 51 -22.17 -7.22 -3.52
CA HIS A 51 -21.27 -6.48 -4.41
C HIS A 51 -21.98 -5.37 -5.16
N HIS A 52 -23.23 -5.57 -5.58
CA HIS A 52 -24.01 -4.51 -6.23
C HIS A 52 -24.24 -3.33 -5.29
N GLY A 53 -24.57 -3.59 -4.03
CA GLY A 53 -24.66 -2.57 -2.98
C GLY A 53 -23.33 -1.84 -2.75
N LYS A 54 -22.21 -2.58 -2.73
CA LYS A 54 -20.87 -1.99 -2.57
C LYS A 54 -20.47 -1.11 -3.76
N ILE A 55 -20.79 -1.54 -4.98
CA ILE A 55 -20.57 -0.75 -6.20
C ILE A 55 -21.40 0.54 -6.14
N SER A 56 -22.67 0.46 -5.74
CA SER A 56 -23.53 1.65 -5.61
C SER A 56 -22.99 2.64 -4.56
N GLN A 57 -22.51 2.15 -3.41
CA GLN A 57 -21.87 2.99 -2.39
C GLN A 57 -20.57 3.63 -2.90
N LEU A 58 -19.76 2.88 -3.64
CA LEU A 58 -18.52 3.41 -4.19
C LEU A 58 -18.80 4.45 -5.28
N ASN A 59 -19.85 4.24 -6.08
CA ASN A 59 -20.27 5.19 -7.11
C ASN A 59 -20.76 6.52 -6.51
N SER A 60 -21.49 6.48 -5.38
CA SER A 60 -21.89 7.73 -4.70
C SER A 60 -20.67 8.47 -4.11
N GLN A 61 -19.71 7.74 -3.54
CA GLN A 61 -18.44 8.33 -3.08
C GLN A 61 -17.66 8.98 -4.22
N ILE A 62 -17.56 8.32 -5.38
CA ILE A 62 -16.91 8.88 -6.57
C ILE A 62 -17.60 10.17 -7.00
N GLN A 63 -18.94 10.19 -7.07
CA GLN A 63 -19.68 11.40 -7.42
C GLN A 63 -19.41 12.55 -6.46
N THR A 64 -19.33 12.29 -5.15
CA THR A 64 -18.98 13.33 -4.17
C THR A 64 -17.55 13.85 -4.35
N LEU A 65 -16.59 12.98 -4.65
CA LEU A 65 -15.19 13.36 -4.87
C LEU A 65 -14.98 14.12 -6.19
N LEU A 66 -15.79 13.83 -7.22
CA LEU A 66 -15.75 14.57 -8.48
C LEU A 66 -16.24 16.01 -8.34
N LEU A 67 -17.05 16.32 -7.31
CA LEU A 67 -17.48 17.68 -7.00
C LEU A 67 -16.41 18.46 -6.22
N ASP A 68 -15.58 17.78 -5.43
CA ASP A 68 -14.51 18.37 -4.63
C ASP A 68 -13.14 18.23 -5.31
N ILE A 69 -12.97 18.92 -6.45
CA ILE A 69 -11.69 18.94 -7.17
C ILE A 69 -10.74 19.91 -6.47
N LYS A 70 -9.82 19.37 -5.67
CA LYS A 70 -8.74 20.15 -5.08
C LYS A 70 -7.73 20.59 -6.14
N VAL A 71 -7.67 21.90 -6.38
CA VAL A 71 -6.67 22.50 -7.28
C VAL A 71 -5.27 22.33 -6.66
N THR A 72 -4.33 21.84 -7.46
CA THR A 72 -2.92 21.63 -7.08
C THR A 72 -2.04 22.71 -7.72
N ASP A 73 -0.94 23.08 -7.06
CA ASP A 73 0.06 24.05 -7.55
C ASP A 73 0.96 23.52 -8.70
N THR A 74 0.48 22.52 -9.44
CA THR A 74 1.22 21.88 -10.54
C THR A 74 0.35 21.87 -11.79
N ALA A 75 0.92 22.26 -12.93
CA ALA A 75 0.21 22.32 -14.20
C ALA A 75 1.07 21.75 -15.34
N PHE A 76 0.40 21.25 -16.37
CA PHE A 76 1.02 20.89 -17.63
C PHE A 76 0.93 22.07 -18.59
N VAL A 77 2.06 22.42 -19.20
CA VAL A 77 2.14 23.50 -20.19
C VAL A 77 2.56 22.88 -21.51
N GLU A 78 1.76 23.09 -22.55
CA GLU A 78 2.07 22.68 -23.90
C GLU A 78 2.62 23.86 -24.70
N PHE A 79 3.63 23.58 -25.54
CA PHE A 79 4.22 24.56 -26.43
C PHE A 79 3.99 24.11 -27.88
N ILE A 80 3.74 25.07 -28.77
CA ILE A 80 3.56 24.82 -30.21
C ILE A 80 4.83 24.20 -30.82
N ASN A 81 6.00 24.63 -30.35
CA ASN A 81 7.31 24.23 -30.89
C ASN A 81 8.13 23.47 -29.85
N MET A 82 8.79 22.38 -30.28
CA MET A 82 9.67 21.59 -29.43
C MET A 82 10.90 22.36 -28.94
N THR A 83 11.44 23.26 -29.78
CA THR A 83 12.58 24.12 -29.41
C THR A 83 12.21 25.05 -28.25
N SER A 84 10.99 25.61 -28.27
CA SER A 84 10.50 26.48 -27.19
C SER A 84 10.34 25.71 -25.88
N ALA A 85 9.83 24.47 -25.94
CA ALA A 85 9.73 23.60 -24.76
C ALA A 85 11.11 23.29 -24.16
N ASN A 86 12.08 22.91 -25.00
CA ASN A 86 13.44 22.62 -24.54
C ASN A 86 14.15 23.85 -23.96
N PHE A 87 13.93 25.03 -24.55
CA PHE A 87 14.44 26.28 -24.00
C PHE A 87 13.87 26.55 -22.60
N PHE A 88 12.55 26.41 -22.44
CA PHE A 88 11.88 26.61 -21.15
C PHE A 88 12.36 25.64 -20.06
N LEU A 89 12.63 24.38 -20.41
CA LEU A 89 13.17 23.38 -19.47
C LEU A 89 14.59 23.71 -19.01
N SER A 90 15.35 24.46 -19.80
CA SER A 90 16.75 24.76 -19.52
C SER A 90 16.93 26.03 -18.66
N VAL A 91 15.88 26.86 -18.56
CA VAL A 91 15.94 28.15 -17.87
C VAL A 91 15.34 28.02 -16.47
N PRO A 92 16.07 28.37 -15.40
CA PRO A 92 15.51 28.38 -14.05
C PRO A 92 14.52 29.55 -13.91
N LEU A 93 13.27 29.24 -13.56
CA LEU A 93 12.24 30.24 -13.29
C LEU A 93 12.11 30.48 -11.79
N ARG A 94 12.39 31.70 -11.37
CA ARG A 94 12.29 32.12 -9.97
C ARG A 94 11.31 33.26 -9.83
N PHE A 95 10.36 33.11 -8.91
CA PHE A 95 9.44 34.17 -8.50
C PHE A 95 9.69 34.43 -7.01
N GLY A 96 10.60 35.37 -6.71
CA GLY A 96 11.00 35.67 -5.33
C GLY A 96 11.91 34.58 -4.72
N ILE A 97 11.61 34.15 -3.48
CA ILE A 97 12.37 33.13 -2.75
C ILE A 97 12.01 31.69 -3.14
N MET A 98 10.89 31.50 -3.85
CA MET A 98 10.41 30.19 -4.29
C MET A 98 10.80 29.94 -5.75
N GLU A 99 11.36 28.76 -6.03
CA GLU A 99 11.74 28.34 -7.37
C GLU A 99 10.62 27.51 -8.00
N LEU A 100 10.21 27.88 -9.23
CA LEU A 100 9.28 27.08 -10.01
C LEU A 100 10.05 25.93 -10.67
N THR A 101 9.85 24.73 -10.13
CA THR A 101 10.49 23.51 -10.65
C THR A 101 9.86 23.11 -11.98
N THR A 102 10.64 23.18 -13.06
CA THR A 102 10.22 22.74 -14.40
C THR A 102 10.87 21.40 -14.73
N LEU A 103 10.09 20.47 -15.28
CA LEU A 103 10.52 19.12 -15.65
C LEU A 103 9.86 18.73 -16.96
N SER A 104 10.54 17.92 -17.77
CA SER A 104 9.96 17.39 -18.99
C SER A 104 8.81 16.44 -18.64
N ALA A 105 7.63 16.67 -19.20
CA ALA A 105 6.46 15.87 -18.92
C ALA A 105 6.64 14.44 -19.46
N PRO A 106 6.42 13.40 -18.64
CA PRO A 106 6.43 12.03 -19.12
C PRO A 106 5.19 11.76 -19.99
N ARG A 107 5.24 10.68 -20.78
CA ARG A 107 4.08 10.21 -21.55
C ARG A 107 2.88 10.01 -20.61
N PRO A 108 1.64 10.27 -21.05
CA PRO A 108 0.46 10.28 -20.16
C PRO A 108 0.24 8.97 -19.41
N LYS A 109 0.57 7.83 -20.03
CA LYS A 109 0.50 6.50 -19.39
C LYS A 109 1.56 6.24 -18.32
N ASN A 110 2.65 7.02 -18.30
CA ASN A 110 3.74 6.91 -17.33
C ASN A 110 3.59 7.93 -16.20
N VAL A 111 2.51 8.70 -16.18
CA VAL A 111 2.24 9.70 -15.13
C VAL A 111 1.62 9.00 -13.92
N LEU A 112 2.24 9.17 -12.75
CA LEU A 112 1.68 8.73 -11.48
C LEU A 112 0.75 9.83 -10.93
N TRP A 113 -0.52 9.81 -11.37
CA TRP A 113 -1.52 10.81 -11.00
C TRP A 113 -1.72 10.94 -9.49
N THR A 114 -1.55 9.85 -8.75
CA THR A 114 -1.63 9.84 -7.28
C THR A 114 -0.52 10.65 -6.62
N GLN A 115 0.62 10.83 -7.30
CA GLN A 115 1.78 11.51 -6.74
C GLN A 115 1.86 13.00 -7.08
N ILE A 116 1.11 13.45 -8.09
CA ILE A 116 1.13 14.86 -8.53
C ILE A 116 0.55 15.79 -7.47
N ALA A 117 -0.42 15.30 -6.69
CA ALA A 117 -1.12 16.10 -5.68
C ALA A 117 -0.32 16.34 -4.38
N TYR A 118 0.90 15.79 -4.24
CA TYR A 118 1.69 15.97 -3.03
C TYR A 118 2.39 17.33 -2.99
N ASP A 119 2.27 17.99 -1.85
CA ASP A 119 3.03 19.20 -1.57
C ASP A 119 4.54 18.89 -1.52
N LYS A 120 5.35 19.78 -2.11
CA LYS A 120 6.81 19.67 -2.18
C LYS A 120 7.41 19.53 -0.78
N TYR A 121 6.85 20.21 0.22
CA TYR A 121 7.34 20.13 1.59
C TYR A 121 7.21 18.72 2.18
N TYR A 122 6.06 18.08 1.97
CA TYR A 122 5.82 16.70 2.42
C TYR A 122 6.81 15.73 1.77
N VAL A 123 7.04 15.87 0.46
CA VAL A 123 8.00 15.03 -0.28
C VAL A 123 9.42 15.17 0.29
N GLN A 124 9.86 16.38 0.66
CA GLN A 124 11.19 16.57 1.26
C GLN A 124 11.31 15.90 2.62
N ILE A 125 10.30 16.01 3.48
CA ILE A 125 10.30 15.33 4.78
C ILE A 125 10.31 13.82 4.59
N SER A 126 9.44 13.29 3.73
CA SER A 126 9.40 11.86 3.44
C SER A 126 10.74 11.37 2.90
N ARG A 127 11.44 12.16 2.08
CA ARG A 127 12.78 11.80 1.60
C ARG A 127 13.80 11.71 2.74
N VAL A 128 13.81 12.67 3.67
CA VAL A 128 14.69 12.63 4.84
C VAL A 128 14.35 11.44 5.73
N PHE A 129 13.06 11.18 5.94
CA PHE A 129 12.59 10.02 6.71
C PHE A 129 13.02 8.69 6.07
N VAL A 130 12.84 8.53 4.75
CA VAL A 130 13.28 7.33 4.02
C VAL A 130 14.80 7.17 4.11
N MET A 131 15.57 8.24 3.97
CA MET A 131 17.03 8.19 4.15
C MET A 131 17.42 7.76 5.56
N LEU A 132 16.70 8.25 6.59
CA LEU A 132 16.91 7.84 7.99
C LEU A 132 16.58 6.36 8.19
N CYS A 133 15.43 5.90 7.68
CA CYS A 133 15.05 4.48 7.72
C CYS A 133 16.08 3.60 7.00
N MET A 134 16.59 4.04 5.86
CA MET A 134 17.63 3.31 5.12
C MET A 134 18.94 3.25 5.92
N ALA A 135 19.33 4.34 6.59
CA ALA A 135 20.49 4.34 7.47
C ALA A 135 20.31 3.38 8.66
N LEU A 136 19.14 3.40 9.31
CA LEU A 136 18.83 2.47 10.41
C LEU A 136 18.81 1.02 9.94
N LEU A 137 18.23 0.76 8.77
CA LEU A 137 18.22 -0.57 8.17
C LEU A 137 19.64 -1.06 7.89
N LEU A 138 20.53 -0.20 7.36
CA LEU A 138 21.93 -0.53 7.17
C LEU A 138 22.65 -0.82 8.50
N LEU A 139 22.40 -0.02 9.54
CA LEU A 139 22.96 -0.27 10.87
C LEU A 139 22.49 -1.61 11.44
N PHE A 140 21.19 -1.90 11.39
CA PHE A 140 20.68 -3.20 11.82
C PHE A 140 21.20 -4.35 10.96
N TRP A 141 21.44 -4.12 9.66
CA TRP A 141 22.03 -5.10 8.76
C TRP A 141 23.50 -5.41 9.07
N THR A 142 24.23 -4.47 9.68
CA THR A 142 25.62 -4.74 10.08
C THR A 142 25.73 -5.81 11.17
N ILE A 143 24.74 -5.95 12.06
CA ILE A 143 24.74 -6.90 13.17
C ILE A 143 24.82 -8.36 12.68
N PRO A 144 23.90 -8.88 11.84
CA PRO A 144 23.98 -10.23 11.31
C PRO A 144 25.18 -10.42 10.38
N SER A 145 25.54 -9.40 9.60
CA SER A 145 26.74 -9.45 8.74
C SER A 145 28.02 -9.65 9.55
N ALA A 146 28.16 -8.95 10.68
CA ALA A 146 29.32 -9.09 11.55
C ALA A 146 29.36 -10.46 12.24
N ALA A 147 28.19 -11.00 12.64
CA ALA A 147 28.09 -12.34 13.21
C ALA A 147 28.52 -13.42 12.20
N ILE A 148 28.07 -13.32 10.94
CA ILE A 148 28.49 -14.22 9.86
C ILE A 148 30.00 -14.12 9.62
N GLN A 149 30.55 -12.91 9.66
CA GLN A 149 31.99 -12.70 9.46
C GLN A 149 32.85 -13.26 10.61
N GLY A 150 32.36 -13.20 11.85
CA GLY A 150 32.97 -13.88 13.00
C GLY A 150 32.95 -15.41 12.83
N LEU A 151 31.84 -15.95 12.32
CA LEU A 151 31.69 -17.38 12.01
C LEU A 151 32.56 -17.84 10.84
N ALA A 152 32.79 -16.97 9.86
CA ALA A 152 33.73 -17.21 8.76
C ALA A 152 35.21 -17.07 9.17
N ASN A 153 35.49 -16.62 10.40
CA ASN A 153 36.85 -16.49 10.96
C ASN A 153 36.90 -17.05 12.39
N LEU A 154 36.36 -18.25 12.61
CA LEU A 154 36.23 -18.85 13.94
C LEU A 154 37.57 -18.95 14.67
N ARG A 155 38.62 -19.38 13.97
CA ARG A 155 39.95 -19.56 14.58
C ARG A 155 40.51 -18.23 15.10
N ALA A 156 40.43 -17.17 14.31
CA ALA A 156 40.95 -15.86 14.69
C ALA A 156 40.13 -15.23 15.83
N THR A 157 38.81 -15.40 15.79
CA THR A 157 37.90 -14.87 16.83
C THR A 157 38.15 -15.52 18.19
N PHE A 158 38.28 -16.84 18.24
CA PHE A 158 38.48 -17.56 19.49
C PHE A 158 39.93 -17.56 19.99
N ALA A 159 40.92 -17.52 19.10
CA ALA A 159 42.32 -17.30 19.50
C ALA A 159 42.48 -15.98 20.26
N ARG A 160 41.75 -14.93 19.85
CA ARG A 160 41.70 -13.64 20.55
C ARG A 160 40.99 -13.71 21.91
N GLY A 161 40.08 -14.67 22.10
CA GLY A 161 39.42 -14.98 23.37
C GLY A 161 40.19 -15.94 24.29
N GLY A 162 41.41 -16.35 23.90
CA GLY A 162 42.27 -17.24 24.70
C GLY A 162 41.93 -18.73 24.59
N ILE A 163 41.04 -19.13 23.67
CA ILE A 163 40.63 -20.53 23.46
C ILE A 163 41.18 -21.01 22.11
N ASN A 164 42.06 -22.02 22.14
CA ASN A 164 42.54 -22.67 20.93
C ASN A 164 41.58 -23.81 20.53
N LEU A 165 40.82 -23.63 19.45
CA LEU A 165 39.87 -24.65 18.97
C LEU A 165 40.53 -25.93 18.46
N ASP A 166 41.80 -25.85 18.07
CA ASP A 166 42.55 -27.00 17.57
C ASP A 166 42.73 -28.10 18.64
N ASN A 167 42.52 -27.77 19.92
CA ASN A 167 42.55 -28.74 21.03
C ASN A 167 41.22 -29.48 21.24
N TYR A 168 40.11 -28.96 20.71
CA TYR A 168 38.76 -29.48 20.98
C TYR A 168 38.11 -30.17 19.77
N ALA A 169 38.42 -29.76 18.55
CA ALA A 169 37.80 -30.28 17.34
C ALA A 169 38.82 -30.53 16.23
N PRO A 170 38.57 -31.50 15.33
CA PRO A 170 39.47 -31.75 14.20
C PRO A 170 39.51 -30.53 13.27
N SER A 171 40.72 -30.14 12.87
CA SER A 171 40.99 -28.95 12.04
C SER A 171 40.20 -28.94 10.73
N ALA A 172 39.95 -30.12 10.14
CA ALA A 172 39.13 -30.29 8.95
C ALA A 172 37.66 -29.90 9.16
N PHE A 173 37.09 -30.20 10.33
CA PHE A 173 35.70 -29.87 10.65
C PHE A 173 35.52 -28.36 10.86
N ILE A 174 36.48 -27.70 11.51
CA ILE A 174 36.45 -26.24 11.71
C ILE A 174 36.51 -25.52 10.36
N SER A 175 37.40 -25.94 9.45
CA SER A 175 37.52 -25.33 8.11
C SER A 175 36.30 -25.59 7.24
N TRP A 176 35.65 -26.74 7.38
CA TRP A 176 34.38 -27.01 6.72
C TRP A 176 33.26 -26.09 7.26
N LEU A 177 33.16 -25.93 8.57
CA LEU A 177 32.13 -25.10 9.21
C LEU A 177 32.33 -23.60 8.89
N GLU A 178 33.59 -23.15 8.88
CA GLU A 178 33.99 -21.79 8.51
C GLU A 178 33.59 -21.43 7.06
N GLY A 179 33.74 -22.35 6.11
CA GLY A 179 33.41 -22.13 4.71
C GLY A 179 31.96 -22.41 4.35
N PHE A 180 31.42 -23.57 4.74
CA PHE A 180 30.08 -24.00 4.32
C PHE A 180 28.97 -23.29 5.11
N LEU A 181 29.09 -23.21 6.44
CA LEU A 181 28.02 -22.65 7.28
C LEU A 181 27.89 -21.15 7.07
N SER A 182 29.00 -20.42 6.92
CA SER A 182 28.98 -18.98 6.66
C SER A 182 28.28 -18.63 5.34
N VAL A 183 28.58 -19.37 4.27
CA VAL A 183 27.98 -19.19 2.95
C VAL A 183 26.50 -19.57 2.93
N PHE A 184 26.13 -20.68 3.58
CA PHE A 184 24.73 -21.08 3.70
C PHE A 184 23.91 -20.04 4.48
N LEU A 185 24.43 -19.55 5.62
CA LEU A 185 23.74 -18.57 6.45
C LEU A 185 23.56 -17.24 5.71
N LEU A 186 24.57 -16.81 4.94
CA LEU A 186 24.49 -15.63 4.11
C LEU A 186 23.42 -15.77 3.03
N ASN A 187 23.33 -16.91 2.37
CA ASN A 187 22.34 -17.15 1.33
C ASN A 187 20.91 -17.22 1.89
N ALA A 188 20.73 -17.85 3.06
CA ALA A 188 19.45 -17.87 3.75
C ALA A 188 19.00 -16.47 4.19
N TRP A 189 19.94 -15.64 4.65
CA TRP A 189 19.68 -14.27 5.08
C TRP A 189 19.37 -13.32 3.91
N MET A 190 20.02 -13.49 2.75
CA MET A 190 19.76 -12.66 1.56
C MET A 190 18.45 -12.99 0.82
N ASN A 191 17.88 -14.18 1.04
CA ASN A 191 16.61 -14.60 0.42
C ASN A 191 15.37 -14.30 1.29
N LEU A 192 15.56 -13.73 2.48
CA LEU A 192 14.48 -13.27 3.35
C LEU A 192 14.09 -11.83 3.00
#